data_AF-A0A9D8M341-F1
#
_entry.id   AF-A0A9D8M341-F1
#
_cell.length_a   1.000
_cell.length_b   1.000
_cell.length_c   1.000
_cell.angle_alpha   90.00
_cell.angle_beta   90.00
_cell.angle_gamma   90.00
#
_symmetry.space_group_name_H-M   'P 1'
#
loop_
_entity.id
_entity.type
_entity.pdbx_description
1 polymer ?
#
loop_
_entity_poly.entity_id
_entity_poly.type
_entity_poly.pdbx_seq_one_letter_code
_entity_poly.pdbx_strand_id
1 'polypeptide(L)'
;MIKMAQFHIIKYLYEVEGLSQRKIANKLGISRNTVSKYLKSNQPPTIIQREKSYGKKEFSSETKRILPIIDQWLEEDFKRWGKQRHTAANIHRRLVREYGFKESESNIRKIVRERKKVLQEVFIPLEFQLGHQFPFDWGEADIILQGKKRRVFLFYAQLSASRVRFVRAYLHEKQEAFLDGFVHAFEFFGGIPTEGLFDNLKTSVQKILQGRNHLEQESFLALQTHYLFKAEFCNPSSGNEKGRVEGSVGYVRRNALVPEPEVQSIEELNEYLFHWCLEDAKERKVPHSNELVVEMWEKEKEYLHPLPEQRFEACRLVSPINKTLETYDFSLMPSLNKNRLMKLAKGEFVERKENIIFLGNSGTGKTHLAIALGMEMILNGYKVKFTTAYELVEQLLISNDEHKLGAFENKWLKYDVIIVDELGYVPFSKIGVELLFQFFSNRYERGSVMITTNLEFSEWTNLFGNEKITTALLDRLTHKAHILLLNGEPYRLELDTLIFQILSHKAV
;
A
#
# COMPACT_ATOMS: atom_id res chain seq x y z
N MET A 1 -7.33 29.94 -40.76
CA MET A 1 -6.19 30.16 -41.69
C MET A 1 -5.92 28.85 -42.42
N ILE A 2 -5.69 28.91 -43.73
CA ILE A 2 -5.53 27.75 -44.61
C ILE A 2 -4.14 27.12 -44.40
N LYS A 3 -4.06 25.79 -44.27
CA LYS A 3 -2.79 25.05 -44.11
C LYS A 3 -1.97 25.11 -45.42
N MET A 4 -0.64 25.03 -45.36
CA MET A 4 0.26 25.02 -46.54
C MET A 4 -0.17 24.01 -47.63
N ALA A 5 -0.68 22.85 -47.22
CA ALA A 5 -1.22 21.83 -48.13
C ALA A 5 -2.38 22.37 -49.00
N GLN A 6 -3.28 23.17 -48.42
CA GLN A 6 -4.40 23.75 -49.16
C GLN A 6 -3.96 24.91 -50.07
N PHE A 7 -2.90 25.66 -49.71
CA PHE A 7 -2.31 26.67 -50.62
C PHE A 7 -1.72 26.03 -51.89
N HIS A 8 -1.01 24.92 -51.73
CA HIS A 8 -0.48 24.15 -52.86
C HIS A 8 -1.61 23.64 -53.77
N ILE A 9 -2.65 23.04 -53.19
CA ILE A 9 -3.80 22.53 -53.97
C ILE A 9 -4.51 23.66 -54.72
N ILE A 10 -4.70 24.83 -54.11
CA ILE A 10 -5.33 25.99 -54.78
C ILE A 10 -4.52 26.41 -56.01
N LYS A 11 -3.20 26.50 -55.91
CA LYS A 11 -2.34 26.86 -57.04
C LYS A 11 -2.30 25.78 -58.11
N TYR A 12 -2.17 24.52 -57.72
CA TYR A 12 -2.14 23.39 -58.64
C TYR A 12 -3.43 23.30 -59.48
N LEU A 13 -4.61 23.41 -58.83
CA LEU A 13 -5.90 23.37 -59.53
C LEU A 13 -6.11 24.54 -60.50
N TYR A 14 -5.47 25.69 -60.26
CA TYR A 14 -5.61 26.87 -61.12
C TYR A 14 -4.60 26.90 -62.26
N GLU A 15 -3.31 26.68 -61.95
CA GLU A 15 -2.21 26.81 -62.92
C GLU A 15 -2.00 25.54 -63.76
N VAL A 16 -2.27 24.35 -63.21
CA VAL A 16 -2.04 23.06 -63.90
C VAL A 16 -3.34 22.49 -64.47
N GLU A 17 -4.42 22.45 -63.68
CA GLU A 17 -5.72 21.93 -64.15
C GLU A 17 -6.61 22.97 -64.86
N GLY A 18 -6.21 24.26 -64.86
CA GLY A 18 -6.93 25.34 -65.56
C GLY A 18 -8.34 25.63 -65.02
N LEU A 19 -8.66 25.20 -63.80
CA LEU A 19 -10.01 25.36 -63.24
C LEU A 19 -10.29 26.81 -62.84
N SER A 20 -11.52 27.26 -63.07
CA SER A 20 -11.92 28.61 -62.65
C SER A 20 -11.97 28.73 -61.12
N GLN A 21 -11.67 29.92 -60.59
CA GLN A 21 -11.64 30.19 -59.15
C GLN A 21 -12.94 29.80 -58.42
N ARG A 22 -14.09 29.89 -59.12
CA ARG A 22 -15.40 29.46 -58.58
C ARG A 22 -15.48 27.95 -58.40
N LYS A 23 -14.93 27.19 -59.36
CA LYS A 23 -14.91 25.72 -59.32
C LYS A 23 -13.96 25.22 -58.23
N ILE A 24 -12.82 25.90 -58.03
CA ILE A 24 -11.85 25.62 -56.95
C ILE A 24 -12.48 25.90 -55.58
N ALA A 25 -13.15 27.05 -55.42
CA ALA A 25 -13.84 27.41 -54.19
C ALA A 25 -14.88 26.35 -53.76
N ASN A 26 -15.70 25.88 -54.71
CA ASN A 26 -16.68 24.82 -54.47
C ASN A 26 -16.02 23.47 -54.16
N LYS A 27 -14.96 23.09 -54.89
CA LYS A 27 -14.26 21.80 -54.72
C LYS A 27 -13.55 21.69 -53.37
N LEU A 28 -13.05 22.80 -52.83
CA LEU A 28 -12.31 22.83 -51.55
C LEU A 28 -13.15 23.34 -50.37
N GLY A 29 -14.41 23.73 -50.58
CA GLY A 29 -15.29 24.29 -49.54
C GLY A 29 -14.78 25.61 -48.94
N ILE A 30 -14.06 26.42 -49.71
CA ILE A 30 -13.41 27.67 -49.25
C ILE A 30 -14.01 28.86 -50.01
N SER A 31 -14.08 30.03 -49.35
CA SER A 31 -14.62 31.24 -49.98
C SER A 31 -13.82 31.66 -51.23
N ARG A 32 -14.51 32.13 -52.26
CA ARG A 32 -13.88 32.64 -53.51
C ARG A 32 -12.91 33.79 -53.23
N ASN A 33 -13.20 34.64 -52.25
CA ASN A 33 -12.33 35.73 -51.84
C ASN A 33 -11.00 35.21 -51.28
N THR A 34 -11.04 34.09 -50.56
CA THR A 34 -9.85 33.43 -50.05
C THR A 34 -9.03 32.81 -51.18
N VAL A 35 -9.66 32.13 -52.14
CA VAL A 35 -8.99 31.61 -53.35
C VAL A 35 -8.32 32.74 -54.15
N SER A 36 -9.05 33.84 -54.40
CA SER A 36 -8.49 35.00 -55.11
C SER A 36 -7.34 35.67 -54.33
N LYS A 37 -7.40 35.70 -52.99
CA LYS A 37 -6.34 36.27 -52.17
C LYS A 37 -5.05 35.47 -52.30
N TYR A 38 -5.15 34.14 -52.26
CA TYR A 38 -3.98 33.26 -52.32
C TYR A 38 -3.39 33.13 -53.73
N LEU A 39 -4.18 33.22 -54.80
CA LEU A 39 -3.65 33.28 -56.17
C LEU A 39 -2.91 34.60 -56.45
N LYS A 40 -3.33 35.72 -55.84
CA LYS A 40 -2.64 37.01 -55.96
C LYS A 40 -1.35 37.08 -55.14
N SER A 41 -1.30 36.40 -54.00
CA SER A 41 -0.08 36.34 -53.18
C SER A 41 0.85 35.26 -53.72
N ASN A 42 1.90 35.66 -54.45
CA ASN A 42 2.89 34.72 -54.98
C ASN A 42 3.86 34.15 -53.93
N GLN A 43 3.66 34.50 -52.66
CA GLN A 43 4.46 34.01 -51.54
C GLN A 43 3.68 32.94 -50.77
N PRO A 44 4.30 31.80 -50.43
CA PRO A 44 3.69 30.84 -49.53
C PRO A 44 3.39 31.51 -48.18
N PRO A 45 2.30 31.14 -47.48
CA PRO A 45 2.04 31.61 -46.12
C PRO A 45 3.05 30.99 -45.14
N THR A 46 4.29 31.49 -45.16
CA THR A 46 5.34 31.06 -44.25
C THR A 46 5.07 31.66 -42.87
N ILE A 47 4.82 30.80 -41.88
CA ILE A 47 4.79 31.17 -40.47
C ILE A 47 6.25 31.40 -40.05
N ILE A 48 6.81 32.56 -40.39
CA ILE A 48 8.03 33.05 -39.75
C ILE A 48 7.56 34.08 -38.72
N GLN A 49 7.33 33.62 -37.49
CA GLN A 49 7.24 34.52 -36.34
C GLN A 49 8.62 35.16 -36.18
N ARG A 50 8.77 36.39 -36.69
CA ARG A 50 9.90 37.24 -36.31
C ARG A 50 9.70 37.65 -34.85
N GLU A 51 10.34 36.94 -33.93
CA GLU A 51 10.52 37.46 -32.57
C GLU A 51 11.29 38.77 -32.66
N LYS A 52 10.60 39.89 -32.39
CA LYS A 52 11.29 41.14 -32.09
C LYS A 52 12.00 40.94 -30.75
N SER A 53 13.30 40.68 -30.79
CA SER A 53 14.15 40.79 -29.62
C SER A 53 14.19 42.27 -29.19
N TYR A 54 13.31 42.67 -28.28
CA TYR A 54 13.50 43.92 -27.55
C TYR A 54 14.78 43.75 -26.71
N GLY A 55 15.85 44.47 -27.06
CA GLY A 55 17.02 44.57 -26.20
C GLY A 55 16.58 44.95 -24.78
N LYS A 56 17.14 44.26 -23.76
CA LYS A 56 16.86 44.57 -22.35
C LYS A 56 17.10 46.07 -22.14
N LYS A 57 16.07 46.82 -21.71
CA LYS A 57 16.21 48.21 -21.26
C LYS A 57 17.27 48.24 -20.15
N GLU A 58 18.31 49.05 -20.32
CA GLU A 58 19.28 49.29 -19.26
C GLU A 58 18.57 49.85 -18.03
N PHE A 59 18.88 49.31 -16.85
CA PHE A 59 18.33 49.80 -15.58
C PHE A 59 18.76 51.25 -15.34
N SER A 60 17.85 52.06 -14.77
CA SER A 60 18.13 53.45 -14.36
C SER A 60 19.31 53.52 -13.39
N SER A 61 20.03 54.65 -13.36
CA SER A 61 21.15 54.90 -12.43
C SER A 61 20.72 54.75 -10.97
N GLU A 62 19.48 55.11 -10.65
CA GLU A 62 18.88 54.96 -9.33
C GLU A 62 18.60 53.49 -8.98
N THR A 63 18.12 52.70 -9.94
CA THR A 63 17.92 51.26 -9.76
C THR A 63 19.25 50.57 -9.48
N LYS A 64 20.31 50.90 -10.23
CA LYS A 64 21.65 50.29 -10.07
C LYS A 64 22.25 50.53 -8.68
N ARG A 65 21.97 51.68 -8.05
CA ARG A 65 22.45 52.01 -6.69
C ARG A 65 21.81 51.13 -5.60
N ILE A 66 20.59 50.68 -5.83
CA ILE A 66 19.79 49.95 -4.83
C ILE A 66 19.88 48.43 -5.02
N LEU A 67 20.33 47.97 -6.19
CA LEU A 67 20.55 46.55 -6.47
C LEU A 67 21.35 45.82 -5.36
N PRO A 68 22.48 46.33 -4.84
CA PRO A 68 23.23 45.64 -3.78
C PRO A 68 22.47 45.52 -2.46
N ILE A 69 21.63 46.50 -2.14
CA ILE A 69 20.81 46.53 -0.91
C ILE A 69 19.71 45.47 -0.99
N ILE A 70 19.09 45.34 -2.16
CA ILE A 70 18.09 44.30 -2.41
C ILE A 70 18.72 42.91 -2.29
N ASP A 71 19.95 42.73 -2.80
CA ASP A 71 20.67 41.46 -2.71
C ASP A 71 20.96 41.10 -1.25
N GLN A 72 21.48 42.06 -0.47
CA GLN A 72 21.72 41.87 0.97
C GLN A 72 20.44 41.48 1.73
N TRP A 73 19.31 42.16 1.50
CA TRP A 73 18.05 41.83 2.17
C TRP A 73 17.49 40.47 1.78
N LEU A 74 17.66 40.07 0.52
CA LEU A 74 17.25 38.75 0.06
C LEU A 74 18.12 37.65 0.69
N GLU A 75 19.44 37.85 0.80
CA GLU A 75 20.36 36.93 1.49
C GLU A 75 20.03 36.80 2.99
N GLU A 76 19.73 37.91 3.66
CA GLU A 76 19.29 37.89 5.06
C GLU A 76 17.95 37.18 5.25
N ASP A 77 17.00 37.35 4.31
CA ASP A 77 15.72 36.65 4.32
C ASP A 77 15.86 35.13 4.17
N PHE A 78 16.85 34.66 3.40
CA PHE A 78 17.13 33.23 3.26
C PHE A 78 17.49 32.58 4.60
N LYS A 79 18.22 33.30 5.46
CA LYS A 79 18.63 32.83 6.79
C LYS A 79 17.52 32.89 7.85
N ARG A 80 16.38 33.52 7.54
CA ARG A 80 15.25 33.68 8.47
C ARG A 80 14.13 32.68 8.21
N TRP A 81 13.31 32.46 9.25
CA TRP A 81 12.11 31.63 9.18
C TRP A 81 11.15 32.13 8.07
N GLY A 82 10.65 31.21 7.24
CA GLY A 82 9.91 31.53 6.01
C GLY A 82 8.69 32.44 6.16
N LYS A 83 8.07 32.49 7.34
CA LYS A 83 6.92 33.38 7.63
C LYS A 83 7.32 34.83 7.92
N GLN A 84 8.61 35.12 8.13
CA GLN A 84 9.14 36.47 8.44
C GLN A 84 10.01 37.06 7.32
N ARG A 85 9.94 36.51 6.10
CA ARG A 85 10.66 37.03 4.93
C ARG A 85 9.96 38.25 4.35
N HIS A 86 10.72 39.17 3.77
CA HIS A 86 10.16 40.33 3.11
C HIS A 86 9.42 39.93 1.83
N THR A 87 8.22 40.46 1.66
CA THR A 87 7.51 40.43 0.37
C THR A 87 8.08 41.50 -0.56
N ALA A 88 7.98 41.30 -1.87
CA ALA A 88 8.47 42.29 -2.84
C ALA A 88 7.81 43.68 -2.66
N ALA A 89 6.55 43.71 -2.18
CA ALA A 89 5.85 44.94 -1.82
C ALA A 89 6.44 45.60 -0.55
N ASN A 90 6.87 44.81 0.45
CA ASN A 90 7.55 45.33 1.63
C ASN A 90 8.95 45.86 1.29
N ILE A 91 9.69 45.17 0.42
CA ILE A 91 11.00 45.63 -0.07
C ILE A 91 10.87 46.99 -0.74
N HIS A 92 9.91 47.16 -1.66
CA HIS A 92 9.66 48.46 -2.30
C HIS A 92 9.28 49.54 -1.29
N ARG A 93 8.33 49.29 -0.38
CA ARG A 93 7.94 50.26 0.66
C ARG A 93 9.11 50.66 1.56
N ARG A 94 10.03 49.74 1.83
CA ARG A 94 11.23 50.00 2.64
C ARG A 94 12.26 50.83 1.88
N LEU A 95 12.46 50.56 0.59
CA LEU A 95 13.31 51.36 -0.30
C LEU A 95 12.80 52.80 -0.46
N VAL A 96 11.48 52.98 -0.54
CA VAL A 96 10.85 54.32 -0.61
C VAL A 96 11.07 55.09 0.70
N ARG A 97 10.89 54.43 1.86
CA ARG A 97 10.98 55.07 3.18
C ARG A 97 12.42 55.35 3.64
N GLU A 98 13.32 54.38 3.49
CA GLU A 98 14.67 54.44 4.05
C GLU A 98 15.69 55.04 3.05
N TYR A 99 15.46 54.87 1.75
CA TYR A 99 16.41 55.25 0.70
C TYR A 99 15.85 56.24 -0.34
N GLY A 100 14.62 56.73 -0.16
CA GLY A 100 14.02 57.74 -1.01
C GLY A 100 13.75 57.30 -2.46
N PHE A 101 13.53 56.00 -2.68
CA PHE A 101 13.33 55.44 -4.03
C PHE A 101 12.03 55.95 -4.67
N LYS A 102 12.09 56.41 -5.93
CA LYS A 102 10.96 57.05 -6.63
C LYS A 102 10.33 56.20 -7.74
N GLU A 103 10.88 55.04 -8.08
CA GLU A 103 10.32 54.24 -9.17
C GLU A 103 9.14 53.35 -8.74
N SER A 104 8.40 52.90 -9.75
CA SER A 104 7.21 52.06 -9.59
C SER A 104 7.51 50.70 -8.94
N GLU A 105 6.61 50.26 -8.06
CA GLU A 105 6.66 48.95 -7.39
C GLU A 105 6.79 47.78 -8.37
N SER A 106 6.21 47.92 -9.57
CA SER A 106 6.26 46.91 -10.64
C SER A 106 7.69 46.58 -11.07
N ASN A 107 8.58 47.57 -11.10
CA ASN A 107 9.99 47.35 -11.48
C ASN A 107 10.73 46.52 -10.42
N ILE A 108 10.55 46.84 -9.14
CA ILE A 108 11.15 46.09 -8.03
C ILE A 108 10.61 44.66 -7.96
N ARG A 109 9.31 44.45 -8.16
CA ARG A 109 8.74 43.09 -8.22
C ARG A 109 9.39 42.25 -9.33
N LYS A 110 9.68 42.84 -10.50
CA LYS A 110 10.36 42.16 -11.60
C LYS A 110 11.80 41.81 -11.24
N ILE A 111 12.56 42.75 -10.67
CA ILE A 111 13.96 42.55 -10.26
C ILE A 111 14.05 41.47 -9.16
N VAL A 112 13.22 41.56 -8.13
CA VAL A 112 13.18 40.56 -7.05
C VAL A 112 12.79 39.18 -7.59
N ARG A 113 11.89 39.09 -8.58
CA ARG A 113 11.52 37.81 -9.22
C ARG A 113 12.67 37.21 -10.02
N GLU A 114 13.38 38.01 -10.82
CA GLU A 114 14.54 37.54 -11.59
C GLU A 114 15.68 37.08 -10.68
N ARG A 115 15.94 37.80 -9.59
CA ARG A 115 17.00 37.45 -8.63
C ARG A 115 16.64 36.28 -7.73
N LYS A 116 15.39 36.16 -7.30
CA LYS A 116 14.91 34.96 -6.59
C LYS A 116 15.02 33.71 -7.45
N LYS A 117 14.85 33.80 -8.79
CA LYS A 117 15.08 32.66 -9.70
C LYS A 117 16.55 32.23 -9.71
N VAL A 118 17.48 33.17 -9.79
CA VAL A 118 18.93 32.88 -9.75
C VAL A 118 19.32 32.25 -8.41
N LEU A 119 18.75 32.74 -7.32
CA LEU A 119 18.95 32.19 -5.97
C LEU A 119 18.22 30.85 -5.74
N GLN A 120 17.26 30.46 -6.60
CA GLN A 120 16.42 29.30 -6.37
C GLN A 120 16.97 27.99 -6.94
N GLU A 121 17.89 27.96 -7.90
CA GLU A 121 18.22 26.67 -8.55
C GLU A 121 19.70 26.56 -8.98
N VAL A 122 20.53 26.04 -8.08
CA VAL A 122 21.50 24.99 -8.46
C VAL A 122 20.92 23.70 -7.89
N PHE A 123 19.97 23.10 -8.61
CA PHE A 123 19.59 21.71 -8.36
C PHE A 123 20.75 20.86 -8.87
N ILE A 124 21.57 20.33 -7.95
CA ILE A 124 22.50 19.26 -8.30
C ILE A 124 21.60 18.10 -8.76
N PRO A 125 21.73 17.62 -10.01
CA PRO A 125 21.06 16.39 -10.42
C PRO A 125 21.61 15.30 -9.48
N LEU A 126 20.77 14.81 -8.57
CA LEU A 126 21.12 13.61 -7.82
C LEU A 126 21.16 12.47 -8.85
N GLU A 127 22.35 11.95 -9.10
CA GLU A 127 22.52 10.70 -9.84
C GLU A 127 22.09 9.56 -8.91
N PHE A 128 21.16 8.72 -9.38
CA PHE A 128 20.70 7.54 -8.65
C PHE A 128 21.48 6.33 -9.13
N GLN A 129 22.04 5.59 -8.18
CA GLN A 129 22.55 4.25 -8.46
C GLN A 129 21.36 3.34 -8.79
N LEU A 130 21.53 2.51 -9.83
CA LEU A 130 20.54 1.50 -10.23
C LEU A 130 20.31 0.52 -9.07
N GLY A 131 19.04 0.22 -8.77
CA GLY A 131 18.65 -0.75 -7.76
C GLY A 131 18.83 -0.28 -6.32
N HIS A 132 19.29 0.95 -6.11
CA HIS A 132 19.65 1.42 -4.78
C HIS A 132 18.42 1.89 -3.99
N GLN A 133 17.63 2.84 -4.53
CA GLN A 133 16.62 3.55 -3.76
C GLN A 133 15.23 3.50 -4.36
N PHE A 134 14.21 3.31 -3.51
CA PHE A 134 12.80 3.44 -3.89
C PHE A 134 12.00 4.29 -2.88
N PRO A 135 11.41 5.42 -3.30
CA PRO A 135 10.42 6.12 -2.51
C PRO A 135 9.08 5.36 -2.42
N PHE A 136 8.45 5.50 -1.25
CA PHE A 136 7.13 4.95 -0.93
C PHE A 136 6.14 6.05 -0.50
N ASP A 137 4.85 5.92 -0.88
CA ASP A 137 3.76 6.83 -0.46
C ASP A 137 2.39 6.13 -0.37
N TRP A 138 1.47 6.78 0.35
CA TRP A 138 0.05 6.40 0.42
C TRP A 138 -0.87 7.46 -0.20
N GLY A 139 -1.82 7.00 -1.00
CA GLY A 139 -2.88 7.81 -1.59
C GLY A 139 -4.29 7.39 -1.15
N GLU A 140 -5.26 8.27 -1.37
CA GLU A 140 -6.69 7.95 -1.30
C GLU A 140 -7.33 8.27 -2.66
N ALA A 141 -8.17 7.39 -3.18
CA ALA A 141 -8.94 7.67 -4.39
C ALA A 141 -10.36 7.14 -4.24
N ASP A 142 -11.31 7.78 -4.93
CA ASP A 142 -12.69 7.31 -4.98
C ASP A 142 -12.90 6.52 -6.26
N ILE A 143 -13.57 5.37 -6.17
CA ILE A 143 -13.90 4.44 -7.26
C ILE A 143 -15.37 4.03 -7.20
N ILE A 144 -15.91 3.44 -8.27
CA ILE A 144 -17.23 2.84 -8.26
C ILE A 144 -17.07 1.32 -8.10
N LEU A 145 -17.31 0.80 -6.88
CA LEU A 145 -17.27 -0.63 -6.59
C LEU A 145 -18.70 -1.17 -6.54
N GLN A 146 -19.06 -2.07 -7.46
CA GLN A 146 -20.40 -2.68 -7.57
C GLN A 146 -21.50 -1.61 -7.62
N GLY A 147 -21.31 -0.59 -8.46
CA GLY A 147 -22.26 0.53 -8.62
C GLY A 147 -22.31 1.52 -7.45
N LYS A 148 -21.44 1.39 -6.43
CA LYS A 148 -21.38 2.31 -5.28
C LYS A 148 -20.03 3.02 -5.21
N LYS A 149 -20.07 4.35 -5.05
CA LYS A 149 -18.86 5.13 -4.78
C LYS A 149 -18.23 4.70 -3.45
N ARG A 150 -16.98 4.27 -3.49
CA ARG A 150 -16.18 3.90 -2.31
C ARG A 150 -14.79 4.52 -2.40
N ARG A 151 -14.28 4.93 -1.25
CA ARG A 151 -12.90 5.36 -1.11
C ARG A 151 -11.99 4.15 -0.92
N VAL A 152 -10.90 4.11 -1.68
CA VAL A 152 -9.81 3.14 -1.59
C VAL A 152 -8.49 3.85 -1.25
N PHE A 153 -7.58 3.08 -0.69
CA PHE A 153 -6.23 3.50 -0.35
C PHE A 153 -5.26 2.95 -1.39
N LEU A 154 -4.46 3.81 -1.98
CA LEU A 154 -3.48 3.46 -3.01
C LEU A 154 -2.10 3.35 -2.37
N PHE A 155 -1.53 2.16 -2.41
CA PHE A 155 -0.11 1.93 -2.17
C PHE A 155 0.67 2.39 -3.40
N TYR A 156 1.69 3.22 -3.21
CA TYR A 156 2.56 3.72 -4.26
C TYR A 156 4.02 3.44 -3.95
N ALA A 157 4.73 2.78 -4.86
CA ALA A 157 6.17 2.62 -4.81
C ALA A 157 6.79 2.97 -6.17
N GLN A 158 8.00 3.53 -6.16
CA GLN A 158 8.70 3.88 -7.39
C GLN A 158 10.20 3.67 -7.26
N LEU A 159 10.85 3.08 -8.26
CA LEU A 159 12.32 3.03 -8.34
C LEU A 159 12.89 4.40 -8.68
N SER A 160 13.93 4.84 -7.97
CA SER A 160 14.49 6.19 -8.14
C SER A 160 15.27 6.36 -9.44
N ALA A 161 15.93 5.31 -9.93
CA ALA A 161 16.74 5.37 -11.13
C ALA A 161 15.87 5.20 -12.40
N SER A 162 15.24 4.04 -12.62
CA SER A 162 14.38 3.81 -13.80
C SER A 162 13.07 4.62 -13.78
N ARG A 163 12.62 5.10 -12.61
CA ARG A 163 11.33 5.78 -12.44
C ARG A 163 10.10 4.91 -12.69
N VAL A 164 10.27 3.58 -12.75
CA VAL A 164 9.17 2.61 -12.80
C VAL A 164 8.32 2.75 -11.55
N ARG A 165 7.00 2.77 -11.74
CA ARG A 165 6.01 2.92 -10.68
C ARG A 165 5.23 1.64 -10.52
N PHE A 166 4.90 1.36 -9.28
CA PHE A 166 3.95 0.33 -8.90
C PHE A 166 2.84 0.96 -8.07
N VAL A 167 1.60 0.59 -8.39
CA VAL A 167 0.42 1.06 -7.69
C VAL A 167 -0.50 -0.11 -7.40
N ARG A 168 -1.01 -0.19 -6.17
CA ARG A 168 -2.00 -1.19 -5.77
C ARG A 168 -3.07 -0.56 -4.86
N ALA A 169 -4.32 -0.95 -5.05
CA ALA A 169 -5.46 -0.44 -4.30
C ALA A 169 -5.90 -1.42 -3.20
N TYR A 170 -6.25 -0.84 -2.04
CA TYR A 170 -6.72 -1.53 -0.85
C TYR A 170 -7.96 -0.85 -0.28
N LEU A 171 -8.81 -1.63 0.39
CA LEU A 171 -9.99 -1.09 1.09
C LEU A 171 -9.63 -0.43 2.43
N HIS A 172 -8.47 -0.74 3.00
CA HIS A 172 -8.04 -0.28 4.33
C HIS A 172 -6.53 -0.04 4.39
N GLU A 173 -6.10 0.96 5.16
CA GLU A 173 -4.69 1.27 5.45
C GLU A 173 -4.22 0.53 6.73
N LYS A 174 -4.32 -0.81 6.72
CA LYS A 174 -3.82 -1.65 7.84
C LYS A 174 -2.43 -2.19 7.56
N GLN A 175 -1.77 -2.73 8.58
CA GLN A 175 -0.45 -3.33 8.45
C GLN A 175 -0.39 -4.45 7.40
N GLU A 176 -1.43 -5.29 7.29
CA GLU A 176 -1.44 -6.36 6.30
C GLU A 176 -1.38 -5.79 4.87
N ALA A 177 -2.14 -4.74 4.59
CA ALA A 177 -2.10 -4.04 3.30
C ALA A 177 -0.76 -3.33 3.06
N PHE A 178 -0.12 -2.85 4.12
CA PHE A 178 1.21 -2.24 4.04
C PHE A 178 2.30 -3.26 3.68
N LEU A 179 2.31 -4.42 4.36
CA LEU A 179 3.25 -5.51 4.07
C LEU A 179 2.98 -6.10 2.68
N ASP A 180 1.71 -6.34 2.34
CA ASP A 180 1.28 -6.92 1.06
C ASP A 180 1.67 -6.04 -0.13
N GLY A 181 1.62 -4.72 0.06
CA GLY A 181 2.02 -3.76 -0.95
C GLY A 181 3.50 -3.89 -1.33
N PHE A 182 4.40 -4.09 -0.36
CA PHE A 182 5.83 -4.30 -0.64
C PHE A 182 6.09 -5.63 -1.33
N VAL A 183 5.44 -6.71 -0.90
CA VAL A 183 5.56 -8.03 -1.53
C VAL A 183 5.23 -7.94 -3.02
N HIS A 184 4.07 -7.38 -3.36
CA HIS A 184 3.66 -7.22 -4.75
C HIS A 184 4.52 -6.20 -5.51
N ALA A 185 5.05 -5.16 -4.84
CA ALA A 185 5.94 -4.20 -5.47
C ALA A 185 7.27 -4.85 -5.88
N PHE A 186 7.88 -5.66 -5.00
CA PHE A 186 9.13 -6.36 -5.30
C PHE A 186 8.94 -7.43 -6.38
N GLU A 187 7.82 -8.16 -6.34
CA GLU A 187 7.40 -9.06 -7.42
C GLU A 187 7.24 -8.32 -8.75
N PHE A 188 6.59 -7.15 -8.72
CA PHE A 188 6.43 -6.32 -9.90
C PHE A 188 7.77 -5.85 -10.45
N PHE A 189 8.66 -5.33 -9.60
CA PHE A 189 9.98 -4.86 -10.00
C PHE A 189 10.89 -5.99 -10.51
N GLY A 190 10.62 -7.23 -10.12
CA GLY A 190 11.42 -8.40 -10.47
C GLY A 190 12.71 -8.53 -9.65
N GLY A 191 12.75 -7.88 -8.48
CA GLY A 191 13.93 -7.81 -7.62
C GLY A 191 13.75 -6.78 -6.50
N ILE A 192 14.65 -6.79 -5.53
CA ILE A 192 14.54 -5.99 -4.31
C ILE A 192 15.60 -4.88 -4.31
N PRO A 193 15.19 -3.62 -4.14
CA PRO A 193 16.15 -2.52 -4.01
C PRO A 193 16.75 -2.44 -2.60
N THR A 194 17.94 -1.85 -2.49
CA THR A 194 18.71 -1.84 -1.23
C THR A 194 18.08 -0.96 -0.13
N GLU A 195 17.52 0.20 -0.49
CA GLU A 195 17.03 1.22 0.44
C GLU A 195 15.62 1.74 0.08
N GLY A 196 14.70 1.66 1.04
CA GLY A 196 13.37 2.26 0.96
C GLY A 196 13.34 3.62 1.63
N LEU A 197 12.89 4.65 0.91
CA LEU A 197 12.74 6.01 1.44
C LEU A 197 11.29 6.25 1.87
N PHE A 198 11.11 6.53 3.17
CA PHE A 198 9.81 6.75 3.79
C PHE A 198 9.67 8.22 4.20
N ASP A 199 8.77 8.96 3.54
CA ASP A 199 8.45 10.34 3.89
C ASP A 199 7.18 10.42 4.76
N ASN A 200 7.24 11.25 5.79
CA ASN A 200 6.16 11.72 6.67
C ASN A 200 4.88 10.86 6.69
N LEU A 201 5.06 9.60 7.06
CA LEU A 201 3.99 8.61 7.06
C LEU A 201 2.85 9.05 7.99
N LYS A 202 1.60 8.73 7.61
CA LYS A 202 0.43 8.97 8.47
C LYS A 202 0.64 8.35 9.86
N THR A 203 0.01 8.93 10.88
CA THR A 203 0.10 8.47 12.28
C THR A 203 -0.25 6.98 12.48
N SER A 204 -1.02 6.38 11.57
CA SER A 204 -1.29 4.94 11.45
C SER A 204 -0.03 4.12 11.19
N VAL A 205 0.76 4.49 10.19
CA VAL A 205 2.00 3.80 9.83
C VAL A 205 3.13 4.19 10.78
N GLN A 206 3.14 5.42 11.31
CA GLN A 206 4.01 5.76 12.43
C GLN A 206 3.70 4.92 13.69
N LYS A 207 2.46 4.49 13.92
CA LYS A 207 2.16 3.53 15.01
C LYS A 207 2.70 2.13 14.72
N ILE A 208 2.69 1.69 13.46
CA ILE A 208 3.31 0.42 13.05
C ILE A 208 4.83 0.47 13.25
N LEU A 209 5.45 1.62 12.99
CA LEU A 209 6.91 1.78 12.99
C LEU A 209 7.51 2.32 14.31
N GLN A 210 6.78 3.14 15.06
CA GLN A 210 7.20 3.79 16.32
C GLN A 210 6.26 3.54 17.51
N GLY A 211 5.19 2.74 17.34
CA GLY A 211 4.17 2.55 18.37
C GLY A 211 4.53 1.50 19.44
N ARG A 212 3.77 1.52 20.54
CA ARG A 212 3.94 0.68 21.74
C ARG A 212 3.57 -0.82 21.55
N ASN A 213 3.18 -1.26 20.36
CA ASN A 213 2.80 -2.65 20.07
C ASN A 213 3.97 -3.44 19.48
N HIS A 214 4.62 -4.27 20.30
CA HIS A 214 5.79 -5.09 19.94
C HIS A 214 5.62 -5.91 18.64
N LEU A 215 4.43 -6.51 18.46
CA LEU A 215 4.12 -7.41 17.33
C LEU A 215 4.15 -6.71 15.95
N GLU A 216 3.80 -5.42 15.89
CA GLU A 216 3.73 -4.69 14.62
C GLU A 216 5.13 -4.32 14.12
N GLN A 217 6.04 -3.96 15.04
CA GLN A 217 7.45 -3.69 14.72
C GLN A 217 8.19 -4.97 14.30
N GLU A 218 7.94 -6.10 14.96
CA GLU A 218 8.55 -7.39 14.59
C GLU A 218 8.16 -7.83 13.18
N SER A 219 6.90 -7.65 12.79
CA SER A 219 6.43 -8.07 11.46
C SER A 219 7.06 -7.24 10.33
N PHE A 220 7.30 -5.94 10.56
CA PHE A 220 8.02 -5.10 9.60
C PHE A 220 9.51 -5.43 9.56
N LEU A 221 10.14 -5.69 10.72
CA LEU A 221 11.52 -6.14 10.78
C LEU A 221 11.70 -7.51 10.09
N ALA A 222 10.71 -8.40 10.23
CA ALA A 222 10.69 -9.68 9.53
C ALA A 222 10.63 -9.49 8.01
N LEU A 223 9.81 -8.56 7.52
CA LEU A 223 9.77 -8.19 6.10
C LEU A 223 11.13 -7.66 5.61
N GLN A 224 11.74 -6.75 6.37
CA GLN A 224 13.07 -6.20 6.05
C GLN A 224 14.15 -7.27 6.04
N THR A 225 14.07 -8.25 6.94
CA THR A 225 15.02 -9.37 7.02
C THR A 225 14.81 -10.35 5.88
N HIS A 226 13.56 -10.63 5.51
CA HIS A 226 13.22 -11.57 4.44
C HIS A 226 13.62 -11.04 3.06
N TYR A 227 13.40 -9.74 2.82
CA TYR A 227 13.73 -9.09 1.56
C TYR A 227 15.05 -8.30 1.60
N LEU A 228 15.77 -8.29 2.73
CA LEU A 228 17.09 -7.68 2.90
C LEU A 228 17.20 -6.21 2.43
N PHE A 229 16.19 -5.38 2.71
CA PHE A 229 16.21 -3.95 2.41
C PHE A 229 16.22 -3.08 3.68
N LYS A 230 16.90 -1.94 3.60
CA LYS A 230 16.98 -0.96 4.69
C LYS A 230 15.89 0.11 4.53
N ALA A 231 15.21 0.47 5.62
CA ALA A 231 14.29 1.61 5.63
C ALA A 231 14.99 2.87 6.14
N GLU A 232 14.98 3.94 5.35
CA GLU A 232 15.42 5.28 5.76
C GLU A 232 14.24 6.24 5.88
N PHE A 233 14.16 6.92 7.02
CA PHE A 233 13.13 7.90 7.32
C PHE A 233 13.68 9.31 7.10
N CYS A 234 13.11 10.05 6.16
CA CYS A 234 13.55 11.41 5.89
C CYS A 234 13.24 12.34 7.07
N ASN A 235 14.22 13.16 7.48
CA ASN A 235 14.01 14.18 8.51
C ASN A 235 13.08 15.30 8.00
N PRO A 236 12.15 15.83 8.82
CA PRO A 236 11.18 16.85 8.39
C PRO A 236 11.77 18.14 7.77
N SER A 237 13.06 18.38 7.99
CA SER A 237 13.79 19.60 7.64
C SER A 237 14.51 19.55 6.27
N SER A 238 14.49 18.41 5.56
CA SER A 238 15.21 18.22 4.29
C SER A 238 14.34 18.48 3.07
N GLY A 239 14.03 19.74 2.78
CA GLY A 239 13.19 20.14 1.64
C GLY A 239 13.71 19.75 0.24
N ASN A 240 14.98 19.37 0.10
CA ASN A 240 15.59 18.99 -1.18
C ASN A 240 15.26 17.55 -1.63
N GLU A 241 14.95 16.65 -0.69
CA GLU A 241 14.60 15.25 -0.99
C GLU A 241 13.08 15.06 -1.16
N LYS A 242 12.29 15.97 -0.58
CA LYS A 242 10.84 15.89 -0.44
C LYS A 242 10.04 16.05 -1.75
N GLY A 243 10.62 16.69 -2.76
CA GLY A 243 9.92 17.01 -4.01
C GLY A 243 9.70 15.86 -5.00
N ARG A 244 10.16 14.63 -4.72
CA ARG A 244 10.05 13.50 -5.68
C ARG A 244 8.75 12.72 -5.62
N VAL A 245 8.14 12.69 -4.45
CA VAL A 245 6.94 11.90 -4.17
C VAL A 245 5.71 12.80 -4.07
N GLU A 246 5.92 14.04 -3.64
CA GLU A 246 4.92 15.11 -3.64
C GLU A 246 4.35 15.35 -5.06
N GLY A 247 3.23 14.70 -5.35
CA GLY A 247 2.49 14.83 -6.61
C GLY A 247 2.40 13.56 -7.45
N SER A 248 3.15 12.51 -7.12
CA SER A 248 3.15 11.23 -7.86
C SER A 248 1.83 10.47 -7.67
N VAL A 249 1.33 10.39 -6.43
CA VAL A 249 -0.02 9.87 -6.15
C VAL A 249 -1.09 10.68 -6.90
N GLY A 250 -0.91 12.00 -7.01
CA GLY A 250 -1.81 12.87 -7.77
C GLY A 250 -1.77 12.62 -9.28
N TYR A 251 -0.63 12.22 -9.82
CA TYR A 251 -0.48 11.81 -11.22
C TYR A 251 -1.27 10.54 -11.51
N VAL A 252 -1.12 9.50 -10.67
CA VAL A 252 -1.86 8.24 -10.79
C VAL A 252 -3.37 8.49 -10.75
N ARG A 253 -3.85 9.32 -9.81
CA ARG A 253 -5.28 9.67 -9.75
C ARG A 253 -5.79 10.28 -11.05
N ARG A 254 -5.03 11.18 -11.67
CA ARG A 254 -5.45 11.91 -12.87
C ARG A 254 -5.35 11.09 -14.16
N ASN A 255 -4.45 10.12 -14.21
CA ASN A 255 -4.14 9.39 -15.46
C ASN A 255 -4.61 7.94 -15.46
N ALA A 256 -4.69 7.30 -14.29
CA ALA A 256 -5.16 5.92 -14.16
C ALA A 256 -6.65 5.85 -13.75
N LEU A 257 -7.10 6.76 -12.89
CA LEU A 257 -8.42 6.70 -12.24
C LEU A 257 -9.43 7.75 -12.74
N VAL A 258 -9.13 8.39 -13.89
CA VAL A 258 -10.04 9.32 -14.56
C VAL A 258 -10.29 8.83 -15.98
N PRO A 259 -11.54 8.52 -16.38
CA PRO A 259 -12.76 8.55 -15.56
C PRO A 259 -12.73 7.55 -14.39
N GLU A 260 -13.57 7.77 -13.37
CA GLU A 260 -13.66 6.88 -12.19
C GLU A 260 -13.92 5.44 -12.66
N PRO A 261 -13.03 4.47 -12.36
CA PRO A 261 -13.20 3.11 -12.81
C PRO A 261 -14.39 2.46 -12.09
N GLU A 262 -15.20 1.74 -12.88
CA GLU A 262 -16.29 0.90 -12.37
C GLU A 262 -15.83 -0.55 -12.38
N VAL A 263 -15.75 -1.14 -11.19
CA VAL A 263 -15.23 -2.49 -10.96
C VAL A 263 -16.18 -3.30 -10.09
N GLN A 264 -16.19 -4.62 -10.27
CA GLN A 264 -16.99 -5.56 -9.47
C GLN A 264 -16.24 -6.03 -8.22
N SER A 265 -14.90 -6.01 -8.24
CA SER A 265 -14.03 -6.43 -7.13
C SER A 265 -12.80 -5.53 -6.98
N ILE A 266 -12.07 -5.65 -5.85
CA ILE A 266 -10.81 -4.89 -5.65
C ILE A 266 -9.67 -5.53 -6.44
N GLU A 267 -9.74 -6.84 -6.66
CA GLU A 267 -8.80 -7.62 -7.46
C GLU A 267 -8.82 -7.16 -8.91
N GLU A 268 -10.00 -6.95 -9.49
CA GLU A 268 -10.18 -6.41 -10.84
C GLU A 268 -9.55 -5.01 -10.98
N LEU A 269 -9.70 -4.14 -9.98
CA LEU A 269 -9.04 -2.83 -9.97
C LEU A 269 -7.51 -2.98 -9.91
N ASN A 270 -7.02 -3.95 -9.15
CA ASN A 270 -5.59 -4.19 -9.02
C ASN A 270 -4.97 -4.76 -10.30
N GLU A 271 -5.68 -5.63 -11.03
CA GLU A 271 -5.27 -6.08 -12.37
C GLU A 271 -5.22 -4.92 -13.36
N TYR A 272 -6.24 -4.06 -13.36
CA TYR A 272 -6.25 -2.84 -14.17
C TYR A 272 -5.05 -1.93 -13.86
N LEU A 273 -4.80 -1.65 -12.58
CA LEU A 273 -3.67 -0.82 -12.14
C LEU A 273 -2.32 -1.44 -12.50
N PHE A 274 -2.19 -2.76 -12.38
CA PHE A 274 -0.99 -3.50 -12.77
C PHE A 274 -0.68 -3.32 -14.25
N HIS A 275 -1.68 -3.52 -15.12
CA HIS A 275 -1.52 -3.32 -16.56
C HIS A 275 -1.23 -1.86 -16.91
N TRP A 276 -1.90 -0.91 -16.25
CA TRP A 276 -1.63 0.51 -16.43
C TRP A 276 -0.18 0.88 -16.07
N CYS A 277 0.38 0.33 -15.00
CA CYS A 277 1.78 0.55 -14.63
C CYS A 277 2.76 0.05 -15.71
N LEU A 278 2.48 -1.08 -16.35
CA LEU A 278 3.30 -1.61 -17.44
C LEU A 278 3.25 -0.71 -18.68
N GLU A 279 2.06 -0.18 -19.02
CA GLU A 279 1.92 0.73 -20.16
C GLU A 279 2.56 2.12 -19.88
N ASP A 280 2.40 2.68 -18.67
CA ASP A 280 3.08 3.94 -18.27
C ASP A 280 4.62 3.82 -18.41
N ALA A 281 5.16 2.65 -18.06
CA ALA A 281 6.59 2.39 -18.17
C ALA A 281 7.05 2.35 -19.65
N LYS A 282 6.22 1.89 -20.59
CA LYS A 282 6.56 1.84 -22.02
C LYS A 282 6.53 3.21 -22.68
N GLU A 283 5.60 4.08 -22.27
CA GLU A 283 5.39 5.38 -22.92
C GLU A 283 6.31 6.48 -22.38
N ARG A 284 6.76 6.36 -21.14
CA ARG A 284 7.53 7.42 -20.48
C ARG A 284 9.03 7.32 -20.68
N LYS A 285 9.66 8.50 -20.77
CA LYS A 285 11.12 8.67 -20.71
C LYS A 285 11.57 9.02 -19.30
N VAL A 286 12.77 8.56 -18.95
CA VAL A 286 13.42 8.94 -17.69
C VAL A 286 13.86 10.41 -17.77
N PRO A 287 13.57 11.25 -16.76
CA PRO A 287 14.01 12.65 -16.76
C PRO A 287 15.53 12.74 -16.94
N HIS A 288 15.97 13.64 -17.81
CA HIS A 288 17.39 13.88 -18.12
C HIS A 288 18.11 12.68 -18.80
N SER A 289 17.36 11.69 -19.27
CA SER A 289 17.84 10.60 -20.14
C SER A 289 16.99 10.52 -21.41
N ASN A 290 17.55 9.97 -22.48
CA ASN A 290 16.82 9.69 -23.72
C ASN A 290 16.15 8.29 -23.72
N GLU A 291 16.46 7.48 -22.71
CA GLU A 291 15.95 6.10 -22.57
C GLU A 291 14.52 6.09 -22.04
N LEU A 292 13.78 5.06 -22.47
CA LEU A 292 12.46 4.77 -21.93
C LEU A 292 12.58 4.19 -20.52
N VAL A 293 11.53 4.36 -19.72
CA VAL A 293 11.45 3.81 -18.35
C VAL A 293 11.61 2.28 -18.37
N VAL A 294 11.01 1.57 -19.34
CA VAL A 294 11.18 0.11 -19.51
C VAL A 294 12.62 -0.29 -19.83
N GLU A 295 13.29 0.42 -20.73
CA GLU A 295 14.69 0.10 -21.10
C GLU A 295 15.62 0.27 -19.91
N MET A 296 15.42 1.34 -19.13
CA MET A 296 16.21 1.58 -17.92
C MET A 296 15.84 0.59 -16.80
N TRP A 297 14.60 0.12 -16.76
CA TRP A 297 14.16 -0.88 -15.80
C TRP A 297 14.81 -2.24 -16.05
N GLU A 298 14.91 -2.68 -17.31
CA GLU A 298 15.59 -3.93 -17.65
C GLU A 298 17.04 -3.92 -17.19
N LYS A 299 17.75 -2.80 -17.38
CA LYS A 299 19.10 -2.61 -16.84
C LYS A 299 19.12 -2.60 -15.31
N GLU A 300 18.14 -1.96 -14.69
CA GLU A 300 18.07 -1.86 -13.22
C GLU A 300 17.85 -3.23 -12.56
N LYS A 301 17.14 -4.15 -13.22
CA LYS A 301 16.91 -5.52 -12.69
C LYS A 301 18.19 -6.29 -12.41
N GLU A 302 19.27 -6.05 -13.16
CA GLU A 302 20.57 -6.70 -12.94
C GLU A 302 21.23 -6.28 -11.61
N TYR A 303 20.84 -5.12 -11.07
CA TYR A 303 21.38 -4.55 -9.84
C TYR A 303 20.46 -4.75 -8.63
N LEU A 304 19.24 -5.26 -8.85
CA LEU A 304 18.32 -5.59 -7.76
C LEU A 304 18.72 -6.92 -7.12
N HIS A 305 18.52 -7.03 -5.81
CA HIS A 305 18.67 -8.32 -5.14
C HIS A 305 17.63 -9.32 -5.64
N PRO A 306 17.99 -10.60 -5.80
CA PRO A 306 17.04 -11.62 -6.25
C PRO A 306 15.92 -11.79 -5.24
N LEU A 307 14.72 -12.08 -5.73
CA LEU A 307 13.58 -12.41 -4.87
C LEU A 307 13.85 -13.74 -4.14
N PRO A 308 13.48 -13.87 -2.85
CA PRO A 308 13.56 -15.12 -2.13
C PRO A 308 12.63 -16.17 -2.75
N GLU A 309 13.00 -17.46 -2.66
CA GLU A 309 12.20 -18.58 -3.20
C GLU A 309 10.81 -18.67 -2.55
N GLN A 310 10.69 -18.23 -1.30
CA GLN A 310 9.43 -18.21 -0.57
C GLN A 310 8.89 -16.79 -0.47
N ARG A 311 7.60 -16.63 -0.80
CA ARG A 311 6.87 -15.38 -0.66
C ARG A 311 6.69 -15.05 0.82
N PHE A 312 6.95 -13.80 1.21
CA PHE A 312 6.61 -13.34 2.55
C PHE A 312 5.09 -13.30 2.72
N GLU A 313 4.59 -13.95 3.77
CA GLU A 313 3.18 -13.91 4.11
C GLU A 313 2.84 -12.58 4.78
N ALA A 314 2.27 -11.65 4.01
CA ALA A 314 1.78 -10.35 4.49
C ALA A 314 0.48 -10.47 5.33
N CYS A 315 0.40 -11.50 6.16
CA CYS A 315 -0.71 -11.78 7.03
C CYS A 315 -0.30 -11.47 8.47
N ARG A 316 -1.26 -10.98 9.28
CA ARG A 316 -1.06 -10.98 10.72
C ARG A 316 -1.04 -12.43 11.19
N LEU A 317 0.15 -12.98 11.41
CA LEU A 317 0.34 -14.25 12.10
C LEU A 317 -0.20 -14.10 13.52
N VAL A 318 -1.41 -14.60 13.75
CA VAL A 318 -2.03 -14.68 15.10
C VAL A 318 -1.52 -15.93 15.85
N SER A 319 -0.55 -16.65 15.30
CA SER A 319 0.14 -17.73 16.02
C SER A 319 1.65 -17.69 15.74
N PRO A 320 2.51 -17.69 16.76
CA PRO A 320 3.96 -17.52 16.64
C PRO A 320 4.69 -18.78 16.14
N ILE A 321 3.99 -19.79 15.64
CA ILE A 321 4.60 -21.05 15.22
C ILE A 321 4.01 -21.49 13.88
N ASN A 322 4.82 -21.50 12.82
CA ASN A 322 4.48 -22.08 11.52
C ASN A 322 4.27 -23.59 11.67
N LYS A 323 3.04 -23.97 12.02
CA LYS A 323 2.59 -25.35 12.19
C LYS A 323 1.66 -25.67 11.03
N THR A 324 2.18 -26.37 10.02
CA THR A 324 1.41 -26.84 8.86
C THR A 324 1.09 -28.33 9.01
N LEU A 325 0.20 -28.85 8.15
CA LEU A 325 -0.06 -30.30 8.11
C LEU A 325 1.16 -31.08 7.61
N GLU A 326 2.01 -30.44 6.80
CA GLU A 326 3.25 -31.03 6.27
C GLU A 326 4.30 -31.25 7.36
N THR A 327 4.38 -30.32 8.33
CA THR A 327 5.31 -30.44 9.47
C THR A 327 4.77 -31.30 10.60
N TYR A 328 3.55 -31.85 10.48
CA TYR A 328 3.00 -32.77 11.46
C TYR A 328 3.43 -34.20 11.14
N ASP A 329 4.20 -34.83 12.03
CA ASP A 329 4.57 -36.23 11.88
C ASP A 329 3.41 -37.14 12.31
N PHE A 330 2.66 -37.63 11.32
CA PHE A 330 1.55 -38.55 11.53
C PHE A 330 1.98 -39.92 12.09
N SER A 331 3.26 -40.28 12.02
CA SER A 331 3.76 -41.54 12.61
C SER A 331 3.64 -41.54 14.13
N LEU A 332 3.71 -40.36 14.75
CA LEU A 332 3.61 -40.15 16.19
C LEU A 332 2.16 -40.23 16.70
N MET A 333 1.16 -40.17 15.81
CA MET A 333 -0.24 -40.30 16.17
C MET A 333 -0.99 -41.27 15.23
N PRO A 334 -0.73 -42.59 15.33
CA PRO A 334 -1.31 -43.59 14.43
C PRO A 334 -2.83 -43.69 14.52
N SER A 335 -3.40 -43.32 15.67
CA SER A 335 -4.84 -43.30 15.93
C SER A 335 -5.58 -42.22 15.13
N LEU A 336 -4.86 -41.24 14.61
CA LEU A 336 -5.41 -40.10 13.88
C LEU A 336 -5.59 -40.44 12.39
N ASN A 337 -6.84 -40.42 11.92
CA ASN A 337 -7.15 -40.72 10.53
C ASN A 337 -6.71 -39.57 9.59
N LYS A 338 -5.57 -39.74 8.91
CA LYS A 338 -5.02 -38.77 7.95
C LYS A 338 -6.00 -38.40 6.83
N ASN A 339 -6.74 -39.37 6.28
CA ASN A 339 -7.71 -39.10 5.20
C ASN A 339 -8.84 -38.20 5.69
N ARG A 340 -9.30 -38.37 6.94
CA ARG A 340 -10.30 -37.49 7.55
C ARG A 340 -9.76 -36.06 7.71
N LEU A 341 -8.53 -35.91 8.17
CA LEU A 341 -7.86 -34.60 8.30
C LEU A 341 -7.67 -33.89 6.96
N MET A 342 -7.23 -34.61 5.93
CA MET A 342 -7.08 -34.04 4.58
C MET A 342 -8.42 -33.62 3.98
N LYS A 343 -9.53 -34.27 4.34
CA LYS A 343 -10.88 -33.80 3.96
C LYS A 343 -11.26 -32.51 4.70
N LEU A 344 -10.98 -32.44 6.00
CA LEU A 344 -11.22 -31.22 6.78
C LEU A 344 -10.38 -30.05 6.27
N ALA A 345 -9.15 -30.29 5.84
CA ALA A 345 -8.26 -29.29 5.24
C ALA A 345 -8.80 -28.66 3.94
N LYS A 346 -9.74 -29.32 3.24
CA LYS A 346 -10.42 -28.75 2.07
C LYS A 346 -11.51 -27.74 2.44
N GLY A 347 -11.91 -27.67 3.70
CA GLY A 347 -12.83 -26.65 4.20
C GLY A 347 -14.32 -26.98 4.10
N GLU A 348 -14.71 -28.20 3.70
CA GLU A 348 -16.12 -28.62 3.60
C GLU A 348 -16.89 -28.41 4.93
N PHE A 349 -16.21 -28.54 6.08
CA PHE A 349 -16.81 -28.33 7.41
C PHE A 349 -17.23 -26.86 7.63
N VAL A 350 -16.53 -25.89 7.01
CA VAL A 350 -16.82 -24.45 7.15
C VAL A 350 -18.09 -24.06 6.40
N GLU A 351 -18.32 -24.68 5.24
CA GLU A 351 -19.55 -24.51 4.46
C GLU A 351 -20.76 -25.09 5.20
N ARG A 352 -20.58 -26.26 5.83
CA ARG A 352 -21.61 -26.98 6.59
C ARG A 352 -21.83 -26.42 8.00
N LYS A 353 -21.02 -25.44 8.42
CA LYS A 353 -21.02 -24.86 9.78
C LYS A 353 -20.81 -25.93 10.86
N GLU A 354 -19.98 -26.91 10.56
CA GLU A 354 -19.55 -27.97 11.46
C GLU A 354 -18.38 -27.48 12.33
N ASN A 355 -18.28 -27.96 13.56
CA ASN A 355 -17.20 -27.67 14.49
C ASN A 355 -16.12 -28.75 14.42
N ILE A 356 -14.91 -28.46 14.90
CA ILE A 356 -13.86 -29.45 15.11
C ILE A 356 -13.42 -29.39 16.57
N ILE A 357 -13.35 -30.53 17.24
CA ILE A 357 -12.92 -30.62 18.63
C ILE A 357 -11.72 -31.56 18.70
N PHE A 358 -10.56 -31.03 19.05
CA PHE A 358 -9.36 -31.78 19.34
C PHE A 358 -9.32 -32.08 20.84
N LEU A 359 -9.39 -33.36 21.19
CA LEU A 359 -9.45 -33.83 22.57
C LEU A 359 -8.30 -34.81 22.85
N GLY A 360 -7.61 -34.64 23.96
CA GLY A 360 -6.52 -35.55 24.36
C GLY A 360 -5.49 -34.91 25.30
N ASN A 361 -4.53 -35.70 25.77
CA ASN A 361 -3.53 -35.30 26.78
C ASN A 361 -2.65 -34.12 26.34
N SER A 362 -2.02 -33.43 27.29
CA SER A 362 -1.08 -32.35 26.99
C SER A 362 0.06 -32.85 26.11
N GLY A 363 0.54 -32.01 25.19
CA GLY A 363 1.69 -32.33 24.31
C GLY A 363 1.40 -33.27 23.14
N THR A 364 0.17 -33.72 22.90
CA THR A 364 -0.15 -34.65 21.79
C THR A 364 -0.34 -33.99 20.41
N GLY A 365 -0.12 -32.68 20.29
CA GLY A 365 -0.20 -31.96 19.01
C GLY A 365 -1.56 -31.36 18.66
N LYS A 366 -2.50 -31.25 19.61
CA LYS A 366 -3.83 -30.63 19.40
C LYS A 366 -3.75 -29.22 18.82
N THR A 367 -2.98 -28.35 19.47
CA THR A 367 -2.78 -26.96 19.04
C THR A 367 -2.06 -26.89 17.69
N HIS A 368 -1.11 -27.79 17.42
CA HIS A 368 -0.46 -27.89 16.10
C HIS A 368 -1.49 -28.17 15.02
N LEU A 369 -2.32 -29.21 15.17
CA LEU A 369 -3.33 -29.55 14.18
C LEU A 369 -4.40 -28.45 14.02
N ALA A 370 -4.78 -27.79 15.11
CA ALA A 370 -5.73 -26.68 15.06
C ALA A 370 -5.17 -25.50 14.25
N ILE A 371 -3.91 -25.13 14.48
CA ILE A 371 -3.22 -24.08 13.72
C ILE A 371 -3.05 -24.51 12.27
N ALA A 372 -2.62 -25.74 12.01
CA ALA A 372 -2.39 -26.27 10.67
C ALA A 372 -3.66 -26.26 9.82
N LEU A 373 -4.77 -26.77 10.35
CA LEU A 373 -6.07 -26.66 9.66
C LEU A 373 -6.51 -25.19 9.53
N GLY A 374 -6.24 -24.36 10.53
CA GLY A 374 -6.49 -22.91 10.44
C GLY A 374 -5.76 -22.25 9.28
N MET A 375 -4.49 -22.60 9.06
CA MET A 375 -3.68 -22.12 7.94
C MET A 375 -4.28 -22.57 6.60
N GLU A 376 -4.65 -23.84 6.46
CA GLU A 376 -5.34 -24.34 5.26
C GLU A 376 -6.64 -23.59 4.98
N MET A 377 -7.39 -23.22 6.03
CA MET A 377 -8.61 -22.43 5.85
C MET A 377 -8.32 -21.01 5.36
N ILE A 378 -7.24 -20.39 5.84
CA ILE A 378 -6.78 -19.07 5.35
C ILE A 378 -6.38 -19.17 3.88
N LEU A 379 -5.63 -20.21 3.49
CA LEU A 379 -5.22 -20.44 2.11
C LEU A 379 -6.42 -20.64 1.18
N ASN A 380 -7.49 -21.28 1.67
CA ASN A 380 -8.76 -21.43 0.96
C ASN A 380 -9.66 -20.17 1.00
N GLY A 381 -9.16 -19.03 1.50
CA GLY A 381 -9.85 -17.74 1.48
C GLY A 381 -10.82 -17.49 2.65
N TYR A 382 -10.87 -18.38 3.65
CA TYR A 382 -11.72 -18.20 4.83
C TYR A 382 -11.11 -17.23 5.84
N LYS A 383 -11.96 -16.47 6.53
CA LYS A 383 -11.55 -15.60 7.63
C LYS A 383 -11.41 -16.40 8.91
N VAL A 384 -10.17 -16.62 9.34
CA VAL A 384 -9.85 -17.40 10.54
C VAL A 384 -9.38 -16.48 11.67
N LYS A 385 -9.79 -16.76 12.90
CA LYS A 385 -9.30 -16.09 14.10
C LYS A 385 -8.83 -17.11 15.14
N PHE A 386 -7.59 -16.97 15.59
CA PHE A 386 -7.04 -17.72 16.73
C PHE A 386 -7.11 -16.89 18.02
N THR A 387 -7.40 -17.55 19.13
CA THR A 387 -7.35 -17.02 20.50
C THR A 387 -7.27 -18.17 21.50
N THR A 388 -6.71 -17.94 22.69
CA THR A 388 -6.89 -18.90 23.79
C THR A 388 -8.27 -18.72 24.44
N ALA A 389 -8.78 -19.76 25.09
CA ALA A 389 -10.03 -19.67 25.84
C ALA A 389 -9.96 -18.58 26.93
N TYR A 390 -8.80 -18.41 27.56
CA TYR A 390 -8.55 -17.36 28.56
C TYR A 390 -8.67 -15.96 27.95
N GLU A 391 -7.96 -15.67 26.86
CA GLU A 391 -8.02 -14.36 26.19
C GLU A 391 -9.44 -14.03 25.69
N LEU A 392 -10.16 -15.04 25.19
CA LEU A 392 -11.54 -14.87 24.75
C LEU A 392 -12.44 -14.45 25.92
N VAL A 393 -12.34 -15.14 27.05
CA VAL A 393 -13.12 -14.81 28.26
C VAL A 393 -12.75 -13.42 28.78
N GLU A 394 -11.47 -13.08 28.82
CA GLU A 394 -11.01 -11.75 29.25
C GLU A 394 -11.59 -10.64 28.36
N GLN A 395 -11.54 -10.81 27.03
CA GLN A 395 -12.09 -9.84 26.09
C GLN A 395 -13.62 -9.74 26.17
N LEU A 396 -14.31 -10.86 26.42
CA LEU A 396 -15.74 -10.89 26.65
C LEU A 396 -16.12 -10.11 27.93
N LEU A 397 -15.37 -10.31 29.02
CA LEU A 397 -15.58 -9.58 30.28
C LEU A 397 -15.38 -8.07 30.09
N ILE A 398 -14.26 -7.66 29.49
CA ILE A 398 -13.99 -6.23 29.20
C ILE A 398 -15.10 -5.64 28.32
N SER A 399 -15.53 -6.36 27.27
CA SER A 399 -16.58 -5.89 26.37
C SER A 399 -17.94 -5.80 27.06
N ASN A 400 -18.22 -6.69 28.00
CA ASN A 400 -19.42 -6.66 28.81
C ASN A 400 -19.43 -5.46 29.76
N ASP A 401 -18.32 -5.21 30.46
CA ASP A 401 -18.16 -4.09 31.39
C ASP A 401 -18.24 -2.73 30.69
N GLU A 402 -17.74 -2.64 29.45
CA GLU A 402 -17.85 -1.44 28.62
C GLU A 402 -19.20 -1.29 27.89
N HIS A 403 -20.17 -2.19 28.13
CA HIS A 403 -21.45 -2.24 27.40
C HIS A 403 -21.31 -2.33 25.87
N LYS A 404 -20.23 -2.96 25.39
CA LYS A 404 -19.90 -3.16 23.96
C LYS A 404 -20.01 -4.61 23.52
N LEU A 405 -20.56 -5.50 24.35
CA LEU A 405 -20.65 -6.95 24.07
C LEU A 405 -21.28 -7.25 22.70
N GLY A 406 -22.41 -6.61 22.35
CA GLY A 406 -23.05 -6.82 21.06
C GLY A 406 -22.19 -6.38 19.86
N ALA A 407 -21.40 -5.30 20.01
CA ALA A 407 -20.46 -4.88 18.97
C ALA A 407 -19.28 -5.85 18.84
N PHE A 408 -18.81 -6.40 19.97
CA PHE A 408 -17.82 -7.46 20.01
C PHE A 408 -18.32 -8.71 19.29
N GLU A 409 -19.49 -9.24 19.66
CA GLU A 409 -20.07 -10.44 19.02
C GLU A 409 -20.28 -10.24 17.52
N ASN A 410 -20.82 -9.10 17.09
CA ASN A 410 -20.97 -8.77 15.66
C ASN A 410 -19.64 -8.69 14.90
N LYS A 411 -18.56 -8.27 15.57
CA LYS A 411 -17.21 -8.29 14.99
C LYS A 411 -16.71 -9.72 14.83
N TRP A 412 -16.94 -10.58 15.82
CA TRP A 412 -16.46 -11.98 15.81
C TRP A 412 -17.28 -12.89 14.89
N LEU A 413 -18.56 -12.60 14.66
CA LEU A 413 -19.39 -13.29 13.67
C LEU A 413 -18.90 -13.12 12.23
N LYS A 414 -18.00 -12.17 11.95
CA LYS A 414 -17.39 -11.98 10.62
C LYS A 414 -16.33 -13.02 10.28
N TYR A 415 -15.87 -13.79 11.26
CA TYR A 415 -14.90 -14.86 11.04
C TYR A 415 -15.62 -16.17 10.72
N ASP A 416 -15.24 -16.79 9.61
CA ASP A 416 -15.76 -18.09 9.16
C ASP A 416 -15.36 -19.20 10.13
N VAL A 417 -14.12 -19.15 10.63
CA VAL A 417 -13.56 -20.10 11.60
C VAL A 417 -12.96 -19.37 12.80
N ILE A 418 -13.26 -19.85 14.01
CA ILE A 418 -12.64 -19.36 15.25
C ILE A 418 -11.99 -20.55 15.94
N ILE A 419 -10.70 -20.44 16.17
CA ILE A 419 -9.90 -21.42 16.91
C ILE A 419 -9.80 -20.93 18.36
N VAL A 420 -10.34 -21.72 19.27
CA VAL A 420 -10.28 -21.51 20.73
C VAL A 420 -9.36 -22.57 21.31
N ASP A 421 -8.13 -22.15 21.61
CA ASP A 421 -7.08 -23.01 22.13
C ASP A 421 -7.17 -23.13 23.67
N GLU A 422 -6.67 -24.23 24.22
CA GLU A 422 -6.55 -24.48 25.67
C GLU A 422 -7.85 -24.34 26.51
N LEU A 423 -9.00 -24.73 25.96
CA LEU A 423 -10.24 -24.74 26.73
C LEU A 423 -10.19 -25.82 27.81
N GLY A 424 -10.24 -25.43 29.08
CA GLY A 424 -10.16 -26.36 30.21
C GLY A 424 -8.90 -26.26 31.08
N TYR A 425 -7.93 -25.43 30.70
CA TYR A 425 -6.67 -25.34 31.44
C TYR A 425 -6.76 -24.48 32.72
N VAL A 426 -7.47 -23.34 32.65
CA VAL A 426 -7.63 -22.40 33.77
C VAL A 426 -9.11 -22.27 34.12
N PRO A 427 -9.51 -22.30 35.41
CA PRO A 427 -10.88 -22.06 35.80
C PRO A 427 -11.29 -20.61 35.52
N PHE A 428 -12.51 -20.42 35.00
CA PHE A 428 -13.07 -19.10 34.70
C PHE A 428 -14.00 -18.61 35.80
N SER A 429 -14.22 -17.29 35.86
CA SER A 429 -15.25 -16.71 36.72
C SER A 429 -16.65 -17.10 36.24
N LYS A 430 -17.64 -17.13 37.14
CA LYS A 430 -19.03 -17.50 36.79
C LYS A 430 -19.58 -16.65 35.63
N ILE A 431 -19.33 -15.34 35.65
CA ILE A 431 -19.72 -14.42 34.57
C ILE A 431 -18.98 -14.76 33.28
N GLY A 432 -17.67 -15.03 33.35
CA GLY A 432 -16.87 -15.41 32.19
C GLY A 432 -17.38 -16.69 31.51
N VAL A 433 -17.77 -17.68 32.30
CA VAL A 433 -18.41 -18.91 31.84
C VAL A 433 -19.73 -18.65 31.11
N GLU A 434 -20.60 -17.82 31.69
CA GLU A 434 -21.89 -17.45 31.09
C GLU A 434 -21.70 -16.71 29.76
N LEU A 435 -20.73 -15.79 29.68
CA LEU A 435 -20.39 -15.09 28.45
C LEU A 435 -19.80 -16.02 27.38
N LEU A 436 -18.93 -16.95 27.78
CA LEU A 436 -18.35 -17.95 26.87
C LEU A 436 -19.45 -18.89 26.32
N PHE A 437 -20.40 -19.30 27.16
CA PHE A 437 -21.58 -20.04 26.74
C PHE A 437 -22.39 -19.27 25.70
N GLN A 438 -22.66 -17.99 25.96
CA GLN A 438 -23.39 -17.13 25.02
C GLN A 438 -22.65 -17.00 23.69
N PHE A 439 -21.33 -16.81 23.74
CA PHE A 439 -20.49 -16.70 22.55
C PHE A 439 -20.58 -17.94 21.65
N PHE A 440 -20.40 -19.14 22.21
CA PHE A 440 -20.54 -20.38 21.45
C PHE A 440 -21.97 -20.62 20.95
N SER A 441 -22.97 -20.32 21.78
CA SER A 441 -24.39 -20.43 21.40
C SER A 441 -24.75 -19.50 20.25
N ASN A 442 -24.24 -18.27 20.24
CA ASN A 442 -24.47 -17.29 19.18
C ASN A 442 -23.81 -17.69 17.86
N ARG A 443 -22.81 -18.56 17.91
CA ARG A 443 -22.08 -19.04 16.73
C ARG A 443 -22.63 -20.34 16.16
N TYR A 444 -23.39 -21.10 16.95
CA TYR A 444 -24.08 -22.32 16.51
C TYR A 444 -24.85 -22.09 15.20
N GLU A 445 -24.56 -22.91 14.19
CA GLU A 445 -25.09 -22.84 12.81
C GLU A 445 -24.80 -21.53 12.04
N ARG A 446 -23.99 -20.62 12.59
CA ARG A 446 -23.57 -19.37 11.95
C ARG A 446 -22.09 -19.36 11.56
N GLY A 447 -21.25 -20.12 12.26
CA GLY A 447 -19.83 -20.30 11.92
C GLY A 447 -19.20 -21.49 12.65
N SER A 448 -18.06 -21.98 12.12
CA SER A 448 -17.38 -23.20 12.60
C SER A 448 -16.36 -22.94 13.70
N VAL A 449 -16.53 -23.52 14.89
CA VAL A 449 -15.55 -23.40 15.97
C VAL A 449 -14.56 -24.58 15.91
N MET A 450 -13.28 -24.29 16.08
CA MET A 450 -12.27 -25.29 16.37
C MET A 450 -11.85 -25.16 17.84
N ILE A 451 -11.93 -26.23 18.62
CA ILE A 451 -11.61 -26.22 20.05
C ILE A 451 -10.48 -27.21 20.30
N THR A 452 -9.49 -26.82 21.09
CA THR A 452 -8.56 -27.79 21.70
C THR A 452 -8.83 -27.88 23.19
N THR A 453 -8.91 -29.09 23.71
CA THR A 453 -9.10 -29.33 25.14
C THR A 453 -8.34 -30.57 25.60
N ASN A 454 -7.85 -30.52 26.83
CA ASN A 454 -7.33 -31.67 27.56
C ASN A 454 -8.35 -32.29 28.52
N LEU A 455 -9.55 -31.70 28.63
CA LEU A 455 -10.62 -32.20 29.50
C LEU A 455 -11.55 -33.12 28.72
N GLU A 456 -11.96 -34.22 29.33
CA GLU A 456 -13.06 -35.03 28.82
C GLU A 456 -14.39 -34.29 28.93
N PHE A 457 -15.36 -34.60 28.07
CA PHE A 457 -16.66 -33.91 28.09
C PHE A 457 -17.41 -34.07 29.43
N SER A 458 -17.18 -35.16 30.15
CA SER A 458 -17.68 -35.38 31.52
C SER A 458 -17.19 -34.30 32.50
N GLU A 459 -15.97 -33.82 32.32
CA GLU A 459 -15.31 -32.84 33.18
C GLU A 459 -15.68 -31.39 32.84
N TRP A 460 -16.33 -31.15 31.69
CA TRP A 460 -16.79 -29.81 31.33
C TRP A 460 -17.85 -29.27 32.29
N THR A 461 -18.53 -30.16 33.04
CA THR A 461 -19.45 -29.77 34.11
C THR A 461 -18.74 -28.97 35.21
N ASN A 462 -17.48 -29.30 35.50
CA ASN A 462 -16.65 -28.57 36.45
C ASN A 462 -16.23 -27.20 35.91
N LEU A 463 -16.04 -27.07 34.59
CA LEU A 463 -15.65 -25.82 33.95
C LEU A 463 -16.83 -24.83 33.87
N PHE A 464 -18.01 -25.31 33.47
CA PHE A 464 -19.19 -24.46 33.31
C PHE A 464 -20.01 -24.32 34.60
N GLY A 465 -19.66 -25.07 35.65
CA GLY A 465 -20.21 -24.97 37.01
C GLY A 465 -21.69 -25.38 37.16
N ASN A 466 -22.38 -25.69 36.07
CA ASN A 466 -23.79 -26.11 36.08
C ASN A 466 -24.03 -27.17 35.01
N GLU A 467 -24.50 -28.34 35.43
CA GLU A 467 -24.79 -29.48 34.56
C GLU A 467 -25.79 -29.14 33.44
N LYS A 468 -26.81 -28.32 33.72
CA LYS A 468 -27.80 -27.91 32.71
C LYS A 468 -27.19 -27.04 31.61
N ILE A 469 -26.36 -26.06 31.98
CA ILE A 469 -25.70 -25.16 31.03
C ILE A 469 -24.68 -25.94 30.20
N THR A 470 -23.91 -26.80 30.86
CA THR A 470 -22.90 -27.66 30.22
C THR A 470 -23.55 -28.57 29.18
N THR A 471 -24.62 -29.28 29.56
CA THR A 471 -25.32 -30.20 28.67
C THR A 471 -25.89 -29.45 27.47
N ALA A 472 -26.50 -28.29 27.69
CA ALA A 472 -27.04 -27.45 26.63
C ALA A 472 -25.94 -26.92 25.68
N LEU A 473 -24.73 -26.65 26.19
CA LEU A 473 -23.61 -26.21 25.37
C LEU A 473 -23.02 -27.37 24.56
N LEU A 474 -22.78 -28.51 25.22
CA LEU A 474 -22.24 -29.71 24.58
C LEU A 474 -23.17 -30.15 23.45
N ASP A 475 -24.48 -30.14 23.66
CA ASP A 475 -25.45 -30.44 22.60
C ASP A 475 -25.23 -29.53 21.37
N ARG A 476 -25.11 -28.21 21.56
CA ARG A 476 -24.85 -27.27 20.46
C ARG A 476 -23.47 -27.43 19.81
N LEU A 477 -22.43 -27.59 20.62
CA LEU A 477 -21.06 -27.70 20.12
C LEU A 477 -20.81 -29.03 19.41
N THR A 478 -21.44 -30.12 19.86
CA THR A 478 -21.19 -31.48 19.35
C THR A 478 -22.20 -31.97 18.32
N HIS A 479 -23.37 -31.34 18.18
CA HIS A 479 -24.41 -31.76 17.23
C HIS A 479 -23.88 -31.87 15.79
N LYS A 480 -23.16 -30.86 15.30
CA LYS A 480 -22.47 -30.85 14.01
C LYS A 480 -20.97 -30.70 14.25
N ALA A 481 -20.31 -31.76 14.71
CA ALA A 481 -18.88 -31.69 15.04
C ALA A 481 -18.05 -32.89 14.61
N HIS A 482 -16.80 -32.61 14.27
CA HIS A 482 -15.76 -33.61 14.11
C HIS A 482 -14.91 -33.68 15.38
N ILE A 483 -15.13 -34.71 16.17
CA ILE A 483 -14.28 -35.00 17.33
C ILE A 483 -13.07 -35.80 16.84
N LEU A 484 -11.88 -35.25 17.12
CA LEU A 484 -10.57 -35.83 16.83
C LEU A 484 -9.89 -36.14 18.17
N LEU A 485 -9.70 -37.43 18.44
CA LEU A 485 -9.06 -37.92 19.65
C LEU A 485 -7.55 -38.05 19.41
N LEU A 486 -6.75 -37.39 20.24
CA LEU A 486 -5.29 -37.43 20.21
C LEU A 486 -4.78 -38.14 21.47
N ASN A 487 -5.02 -39.45 21.51
CA ASN A 487 -4.59 -40.34 22.57
C ASN A 487 -3.24 -40.95 22.16
N GLY A 488 -2.15 -40.28 22.52
CA GLY A 488 -0.78 -40.70 22.26
C GLY A 488 0.16 -40.17 23.32
N GLU A 489 1.43 -40.59 23.29
CA GLU A 489 2.44 -40.05 24.21
C GLU A 489 2.73 -38.56 23.92
N PRO A 490 3.02 -37.73 24.93
CA PRO A 490 3.30 -36.32 24.72
C PRO A 490 4.58 -36.09 23.92
N TYR A 491 4.50 -35.38 22.80
CA TYR A 491 5.65 -35.00 21.97
C TYR A 491 6.71 -34.17 22.71
N ARG A 492 6.30 -33.39 23.73
CA ARG A 492 7.24 -32.61 24.56
C ARG A 492 8.21 -33.48 25.36
N LEU A 493 7.79 -34.69 25.77
CA LEU A 493 8.65 -35.60 26.54
C LEU A 493 9.79 -36.17 25.68
N GLU A 494 9.58 -36.44 24.40
CA GLU A 494 10.64 -36.96 23.53
C GLU A 494 11.75 -35.92 23.26
N LEU A 495 11.39 -34.65 23.00
CA LEU A 495 12.37 -33.57 22.81
C LEU A 495 13.19 -33.29 24.06
N ASP A 496 12.54 -33.22 25.23
CA ASP A 496 13.25 -33.00 26.50
C ASP A 496 14.15 -34.19 26.85
N THR A 497 13.71 -35.43 26.59
CA THR A 497 14.52 -36.64 26.83
C THR A 497 15.71 -36.74 25.87
N LEU A 498 15.52 -36.37 24.59
CA LEU A 498 16.60 -36.33 23.59
C LEU A 498 17.63 -35.24 23.93
N ILE A 499 17.16 -34.05 24.35
CA ILE A 499 18.04 -32.97 24.83
C ILE A 499 18.77 -33.40 26.10
N PHE A 500 18.10 -34.06 27.05
CA PHE A 500 18.73 -34.56 28.27
C PHE A 500 19.77 -35.65 27.98
N GLN A 501 19.51 -36.56 27.03
CA GLN A 501 20.47 -37.59 26.59
C GLN A 501 21.68 -36.98 25.86
N ILE A 502 21.47 -35.97 25.01
CA ILE A 502 22.55 -35.26 24.31
C ILE A 502 23.41 -34.44 25.30
N LEU A 503 22.79 -33.84 26.32
CA LEU A 503 23.50 -33.08 27.34
C LEU A 503 24.22 -33.97 28.36
N SER A 504 23.68 -35.16 28.68
CA SER A 504 24.32 -36.12 29.60
C SER A 504 25.45 -36.93 28.95
N HIS A 505 25.42 -37.16 27.63
CA HIS A 505 26.54 -37.78 26.90
C HIS A 505 27.76 -36.88 26.68
N LYS A 506 27.66 -35.57 26.97
CA LYS A 506 28.78 -34.63 26.93
C LYS A 506 29.48 -34.44 28.29
N ALA A 507 29.08 -35.19 29.32
CA ALA A 507 29.60 -35.06 30.69
C ALA A 507 30.29 -36.33 31.21
N VAL A 508 30.92 -37.13 30.32
CA VAL A 508 31.83 -38.22 30.70
C VAL A 508 33.17 -38.04 30.01
#